data_AF-A0A843GKQ1-F1
#
_entry.id   AF-A0A843GKQ1-F1
#
_cell.length_a   1.000
_cell.length_b   1.000
_cell.length_c   1.000
_cell.angle_alpha   90.00
_cell.angle_beta   90.00
_cell.angle_gamma   90.00
#
_symmetry.space_group_name_H-M   'P 1'
#
loop_
_entity.id
_entity.type
_entity.pdbx_description
1 polymer ?
#
loop_
_entity_poly.entity_id
_entity_poly.type
_entity_poly.pdbx_seq_one_letter_code
_entity_poly.pdbx_strand_id
1 'polypeptide(L)'
;MATPFLSVYDAFLARITADEWTLEEELAIVERDWQELLGIAIFRFKYPRIGLETEALDAQEEGQLIRRQFVNDLTNDEIQLLALYMKHEWIKRCIASWENIRQLYADKDFSQANHLDKLNKLEAAVEVEVHKAEGIYDRSRFKRPADLFKKLAGKRNVV
;
A
#
# COMPACT_ATOMS: atom_id res chain seq x y z
N MET A 1 -8.95 6.21 -19.00
CA MET A 1 -10.04 6.78 -18.16
C MET A 1 -9.45 7.05 -16.78
N ALA A 2 -10.00 7.96 -15.97
CA ALA A 2 -9.50 8.19 -14.62
C ALA A 2 -9.71 6.94 -13.73
N THR A 3 -8.76 6.60 -12.86
CA THR A 3 -8.90 5.46 -11.93
C THR A 3 -9.49 5.92 -10.60
N PRO A 4 -10.63 5.38 -10.13
CA PRO A 4 -11.19 5.73 -8.83
C PRO A 4 -10.35 5.11 -7.70
N PHE A 5 -10.28 5.78 -6.55
CA PHE A 5 -9.58 5.25 -5.37
C PHE A 5 -10.14 3.90 -4.91
N LEU A 6 -11.45 3.70 -5.12
CA LEU A 6 -12.14 2.45 -4.81
C LEU A 6 -11.43 1.23 -5.42
N SER A 7 -10.89 1.33 -6.64
CA SER A 7 -10.17 0.21 -7.27
C SER A 7 -8.90 -0.20 -6.51
N VAL A 8 -8.24 0.76 -5.84
CA VAL A 8 -7.08 0.49 -4.98
C VAL A 8 -7.54 -0.08 -3.64
N TYR A 9 -8.65 0.44 -3.10
CA TYR A 9 -9.23 -0.07 -1.86
C TYR A 9 -9.70 -1.52 -1.99
N ASP A 10 -10.37 -1.87 -3.08
CA ASP A 10 -10.80 -3.25 -3.33
C ASP A 10 -9.60 -4.21 -3.38
N ALA A 11 -8.51 -3.79 -4.04
CA ALA A 11 -7.28 -4.58 -4.09
C ALA A 11 -6.62 -4.69 -2.71
N PHE A 12 -6.66 -3.63 -1.90
CA PHE A 12 -6.16 -3.63 -0.53
C PHE A 12 -6.99 -4.55 0.37
N LEU A 13 -8.32 -4.41 0.37
CA LEU A 13 -9.25 -5.23 1.16
C LEU A 13 -9.19 -6.70 0.78
N ALA A 14 -8.95 -7.04 -0.49
CA ALA A 14 -8.74 -8.43 -0.90
C ALA A 14 -7.51 -9.10 -0.26
N ARG A 15 -6.58 -8.33 0.34
CA ARG A 15 -5.35 -8.84 0.97
C ARG A 15 -5.43 -8.98 2.47
N ILE A 16 -6.43 -8.37 3.10
CA ILE A 16 -6.57 -8.33 4.55
C ILE A 16 -7.94 -8.89 4.94
N THR A 17 -7.97 -9.69 5.99
CA THR A 17 -9.23 -10.11 6.60
C THR A 17 -9.62 -8.99 7.56
N ALA A 18 -10.49 -8.10 7.10
CA ALA A 18 -10.86 -6.89 7.81
C ALA A 18 -11.76 -7.23 9.02
N ASP A 19 -11.17 -7.62 10.15
CA ASP A 19 -11.90 -7.75 11.41
C ASP A 19 -12.06 -6.38 12.09
N GLU A 20 -11.05 -5.50 12.03
CA GLU A 20 -11.06 -4.19 12.72
C GLU A 20 -12.22 -3.29 12.28
N TRP A 21 -12.41 -3.06 10.98
CA TRP A 21 -13.47 -2.16 10.50
C TRP A 21 -14.87 -2.76 10.49
N THR A 22 -15.05 -4.02 10.89
CA THR A 22 -16.40 -4.60 11.02
C THR A 22 -17.15 -4.09 12.24
N LEU A 23 -16.45 -3.44 13.16
CA LEU A 23 -16.99 -2.89 14.40
C LEU A 23 -17.39 -1.42 14.28
N GLU A 24 -16.86 -0.69 13.30
CA GLU A 24 -17.27 0.68 13.03
C GLU A 24 -18.64 0.72 12.30
N GLU A 25 -19.63 1.34 12.95
CA GLU A 25 -20.97 1.55 12.38
C GLU A 25 -20.97 2.65 11.30
N GLU A 26 -19.93 3.50 11.26
CA GLU A 26 -19.84 4.65 10.37
C GLU A 26 -18.79 4.46 9.27
N LEU A 27 -19.27 4.13 8.06
CA LEU A 27 -18.45 3.92 6.86
C LEU A 27 -17.55 5.14 6.52
N ALA A 28 -17.97 6.35 6.89
CA ALA A 28 -17.20 7.57 6.66
C ALA A 28 -15.86 7.60 7.42
N ILE A 29 -15.81 7.01 8.63
CA ILE A 29 -14.60 6.90 9.43
C ILE A 29 -13.63 5.92 8.76
N VAL A 30 -14.17 4.77 8.34
CA VAL A 30 -13.41 3.70 7.67
C VAL A 30 -12.81 4.19 6.34
N GLU A 31 -13.60 4.84 5.50
CA GLU A 31 -13.13 5.37 4.22
C GLU A 31 -12.07 6.47 4.40
N ARG A 32 -12.19 7.30 5.44
CA ARG A 32 -11.16 8.28 5.79
C ARG A 32 -9.84 7.60 6.17
N ASP A 33 -9.89 6.53 6.95
CA ASP A 33 -8.70 5.78 7.33
C ASP A 33 -8.00 5.16 6.10
N TRP A 34 -8.79 4.59 5.18
CA TRP A 34 -8.27 4.10 3.90
C TRP A 34 -7.65 5.21 3.05
N GLN A 35 -8.24 6.41 3.04
CA GLN A 35 -7.66 7.58 2.36
C GLN A 35 -6.30 7.97 2.96
N GLU A 36 -6.15 7.93 4.29
CA GLU A 36 -4.89 8.24 4.96
C GLU A 36 -3.82 7.17 4.65
N LEU A 37 -4.19 5.89 4.69
CA LEU A 37 -3.30 4.79 4.30
C LEU A 37 -2.85 4.91 2.85
N LEU A 38 -3.77 5.25 1.94
CA LEU A 38 -3.44 5.46 0.53
C LEU A 38 -2.55 6.70 0.35
N GLY A 39 -2.77 7.77 1.10
CA GLY A 39 -1.90 8.95 1.09
C GLY A 39 -0.44 8.62 1.44
N ILE A 40 -0.25 7.79 2.47
CA ILE A 40 1.10 7.30 2.85
C ILE A 40 1.66 6.38 1.76
N ALA A 41 0.84 5.49 1.19
CA ALA A 41 1.24 4.61 0.11
C ALA A 41 1.71 5.37 -1.14
N ILE A 42 1.00 6.44 -1.52
CA ILE A 42 1.38 7.33 -2.63
C ILE A 42 2.73 7.98 -2.36
N PHE A 43 2.94 8.50 -1.15
CA PHE A 43 4.21 9.11 -0.75
C PHE A 43 5.39 8.12 -0.82
N ARG A 44 5.16 6.86 -0.44
CA ARG A 44 6.18 5.80 -0.47
C ARG A 44 6.47 5.28 -1.88
N PHE A 45 5.58 5.49 -2.85
CA PHE A 45 5.76 5.00 -4.21
C PHE A 45 6.91 5.74 -4.89
N LYS A 46 8.06 5.08 -5.03
CA LYS A 46 9.31 5.70 -5.47
C LYS A 46 9.34 6.14 -6.94
N TYR A 47 8.89 5.28 -7.86
CA TYR A 47 8.99 5.50 -9.30
C TYR A 47 7.71 5.10 -10.05
N PRO A 48 6.60 5.82 -9.87
CA PRO A 48 5.39 5.54 -10.63
C PRO A 48 5.62 5.83 -12.11
N ARG A 49 5.10 4.97 -12.99
CA ARG A 49 5.21 5.16 -14.45
C ARG A 49 4.18 6.18 -14.94
N ILE A 50 3.04 6.21 -14.26
CA ILE A 50 1.94 7.13 -14.49
C ILE A 50 1.87 8.09 -13.30
N GLY A 51 1.68 9.39 -13.56
CA GLY A 51 1.61 10.40 -12.50
C GLY A 51 0.46 10.12 -11.52
N LEU A 52 0.76 10.15 -10.23
CA LEU A 52 -0.20 9.88 -9.14
C LEU A 52 -0.95 11.15 -8.68
N GLU A 53 -1.28 12.03 -9.62
CA GLU A 53 -2.07 13.22 -9.31
C GLU A 53 -3.50 12.83 -8.94
N THR A 54 -4.07 13.50 -7.96
CA THR A 54 -5.38 13.17 -7.38
C THR A 54 -6.34 14.34 -7.54
N GLU A 55 -7.56 14.04 -7.95
CA GLU A 55 -8.65 15.01 -8.05
C GLU A 55 -9.78 14.62 -7.08
N ALA A 56 -10.39 15.63 -6.47
CA ALA A 56 -11.64 15.46 -5.72
C ALA A 56 -12.80 15.58 -6.71
N LEU A 57 -13.69 14.57 -6.71
CA LEU A 57 -14.87 14.53 -7.57
C LEU A 57 -16.02 15.34 -6.98
N ASP A 58 -16.20 15.28 -5.67
CA ASP A 58 -17.31 15.92 -4.97
C ASP A 58 -16.80 17.12 -4.16
N ALA A 59 -17.25 18.31 -4.54
CA ALA A 59 -17.07 19.52 -3.76
C ALA A 59 -18.11 19.54 -2.64
N GLN A 60 -17.64 19.41 -1.39
CA GLN A 60 -18.38 19.56 -0.12
C GLN A 60 -19.88 19.91 -0.25
N GLU A 61 -20.73 18.88 -0.27
CA GLU A 61 -22.05 19.00 0.36
C GLU A 61 -21.92 18.45 1.79
N GLU A 62 -22.42 19.20 2.76
CA GLU A 62 -22.34 18.88 4.19
C GLU A 62 -22.81 17.43 4.45
N GLY A 63 -21.86 16.57 4.83
CA GLY A 63 -22.13 15.19 5.24
C GLY A 63 -21.86 14.11 4.19
N GLN A 64 -21.46 14.44 2.96
CA GLN A 64 -21.05 13.44 1.97
C GLN A 64 -19.53 13.24 1.92
N LEU A 65 -19.14 11.97 1.79
CA LEU A 65 -17.78 11.50 1.64
C LEU A 65 -17.13 12.11 0.40
N ILE A 66 -15.97 12.78 0.55
CA ILE A 66 -15.21 13.32 -0.57
C ILE A 66 -14.66 12.15 -1.38
N ARG A 67 -15.32 11.83 -2.49
CA ARG A 67 -14.81 10.86 -3.46
C ARG A 67 -13.61 11.44 -4.16
N ARG A 68 -12.53 10.67 -4.21
CA ARG A 68 -11.29 11.03 -4.90
C ARG A 68 -10.97 10.03 -5.99
N GLN A 69 -10.35 10.53 -7.04
CA GLN A 69 -9.87 9.72 -8.15
C GLN A 69 -8.45 10.15 -8.52
N PHE A 70 -7.74 9.28 -9.22
CA PHE A 70 -6.52 9.65 -9.92
C PHE A 70 -6.87 10.33 -11.23
N VAL A 71 -6.13 11.38 -11.59
CA VAL A 71 -6.28 12.07 -12.88
C VAL A 71 -6.01 11.11 -14.04
N ASN A 72 -5.01 10.26 -13.84
CA ASN A 72 -4.52 9.33 -14.85
C ASN A 72 -5.12 7.92 -14.66
N ASP A 73 -4.97 7.12 -15.70
CA ASP A 73 -5.36 5.70 -15.72
C ASP A 73 -4.21 4.85 -15.17
N LEU A 74 -4.32 4.36 -13.93
CA LEU A 74 -3.31 3.52 -13.31
C LEU A 74 -3.37 2.11 -13.89
N THR A 75 -2.19 1.54 -14.11
CA THR A 75 -2.10 0.12 -14.49
C THR A 75 -2.44 -0.78 -13.31
N ASN A 76 -2.94 -1.99 -13.59
CA ASN A 76 -3.19 -2.98 -12.54
C ASN A 76 -1.94 -3.23 -11.69
N ASP A 77 -0.74 -3.25 -12.28
CA ASP A 77 0.51 -3.43 -11.53
C ASP A 77 0.72 -2.31 -10.48
N GLU A 78 0.37 -1.06 -10.80
CA GLU A 78 0.46 0.09 -9.88
C GLU A 78 -0.61 0.03 -8.78
N ILE A 79 -1.84 -0.36 -9.14
CA ILE A 79 -2.94 -0.57 -8.20
C ILE A 79 -2.56 -1.66 -7.18
N GLN A 80 -2.02 -2.79 -7.65
CA GLN A 80 -1.59 -3.88 -6.78
C GLN A 80 -0.40 -3.49 -5.89
N LEU A 81 0.51 -2.64 -6.38
CA LEU A 81 1.66 -2.16 -5.59
C LEU A 81 1.21 -1.16 -4.51
N LEU A 82 0.33 -0.21 -4.85
CA LEU A 82 -0.29 0.72 -3.89
C LEU A 82 -1.02 -0.04 -2.79
N ALA A 83 -1.85 -1.01 -3.15
CA ALA A 83 -2.55 -1.87 -2.19
C ALA A 83 -1.59 -2.62 -1.25
N LEU A 84 -0.41 -2.99 -1.73
CA LEU A 84 0.60 -3.68 -0.95
C LEU A 84 1.33 -2.74 0.03
N TYR A 85 1.60 -1.50 -0.38
CA TYR A 85 2.07 -0.46 0.55
C TYR A 85 1.01 -0.14 1.62
N MET A 86 -0.26 -0.05 1.24
CA MET A 86 -1.35 0.15 2.20
C MET A 86 -1.40 -0.98 3.24
N LYS A 87 -1.27 -2.24 2.81
CA LYS A 87 -1.15 -3.40 3.70
C LYS A 87 0.02 -3.28 4.66
N HIS A 88 1.18 -2.87 4.17
CA HIS A 88 2.36 -2.68 5.00
C HIS A 88 2.11 -1.60 6.07
N GLU A 89 1.56 -0.45 5.68
CA GLU A 89 1.25 0.63 6.63
C GLU A 89 0.16 0.24 7.64
N TRP A 90 -0.86 -0.48 7.20
CA TRP A 90 -1.91 -0.99 8.09
C TRP A 90 -1.31 -1.90 9.17
N ILE A 91 -0.46 -2.86 8.79
CA ILE A 91 0.23 -3.74 9.76
C ILE A 91 1.07 -2.93 10.75
N LYS A 92 1.80 -1.92 10.27
CA LYS A 92 2.59 -1.05 11.14
C LYS A 92 1.72 -0.29 12.15
N ARG A 93 0.53 0.16 11.74
CA ARG A 93 -0.44 0.79 12.65
C ARG A 93 -0.97 -0.21 13.69
N CYS A 94 -1.31 -1.44 13.30
CA CYS A 94 -1.74 -2.48 14.25
C CYS A 94 -0.65 -2.80 15.29
N ILE A 95 0.62 -2.83 14.86
CA ILE A 95 1.77 -3.02 15.77
C ILE A 95 1.99 -1.81 16.67
N ALA A 96 1.86 -0.60 16.13
CA ALA A 96 2.02 0.66 16.87
C ALA A 96 0.83 0.99 17.80
N SER A 97 -0.08 0.04 18.05
CA SER A 97 -1.14 0.23 19.02
C SER A 97 -0.57 0.47 20.42
N TRP A 98 -1.27 1.30 21.19
CA TRP A 98 -0.83 1.68 22.53
C TRP A 98 -0.60 0.48 23.47
N GLU A 99 -1.38 -0.59 23.30
CA GLU A 99 -1.23 -1.82 24.07
C GLU A 99 0.13 -2.49 23.83
N ASN A 100 0.56 -2.56 22.57
CA ASN A 100 1.85 -3.11 22.16
C ASN A 100 3.01 -2.20 22.60
N ILE A 101 2.84 -0.87 22.51
CA ILE A 101 3.85 0.11 22.95
C ILE A 101 4.06 0.03 24.47
N ARG A 102 2.99 -0.10 25.25
CA ARG A 102 3.08 -0.23 26.72
C ARG A 102 3.87 -1.48 27.12
N GLN A 103 3.72 -2.59 26.37
CA GLN A 103 4.44 -3.84 26.65
C GLN A 103 5.96 -3.70 26.50
N LEU A 104 6.45 -2.80 25.64
CA LEU A 104 7.89 -2.53 25.49
C LEU A 104 8.52 -1.93 26.77
N TYR A 105 7.72 -1.25 27.60
CA TYR A 105 8.17 -0.60 28.82
C TYR A 105 7.89 -1.40 30.10
N ALA A 106 7.15 -2.51 30.02
CA ALA A 106 6.84 -3.36 31.16
C ALA A 106 7.98 -4.36 31.41
N ASP A 107 8.39 -4.53 32.68
CA ASP A 107 9.51 -5.38 33.05
C ASP A 107 9.30 -6.86 32.64
N LYS A 108 10.33 -7.36 31.95
CA LYS A 108 10.78 -8.69 31.47
C LYS A 108 9.97 -10.00 31.64
N ASP A 109 8.89 -10.07 32.41
CA ASP A 109 8.26 -11.34 32.83
C ASP A 109 6.91 -11.67 32.18
N PHE A 110 6.57 -11.06 31.05
CA PHE A 110 5.32 -11.38 30.35
C PHE A 110 5.54 -12.09 29.00
N SER A 111 4.87 -13.24 28.86
CA SER A 111 4.73 -14.05 27.64
C SER A 111 4.27 -13.29 26.38
N GLN A 112 3.84 -12.04 26.55
CA GLN A 112 3.44 -11.09 25.52
C GLN A 112 4.61 -10.59 24.65
N ALA A 113 5.84 -10.54 25.16
CA ALA A 113 7.01 -10.11 24.36
C ALA A 113 7.27 -11.01 23.14
N ASN A 114 6.97 -12.30 23.24
CA ASN A 114 7.08 -13.25 22.14
C ASN A 114 5.96 -13.05 21.09
N HIS A 115 4.81 -12.50 21.49
CA HIS A 115 3.76 -12.13 20.56
C HIS A 115 4.17 -10.91 19.73
N LEU A 116 4.71 -9.86 20.36
CA LEU A 116 5.23 -8.68 19.67
C LEU A 116 6.36 -9.02 18.69
N ASP A 117 7.29 -9.90 19.07
CA ASP A 117 8.36 -10.37 18.17
C ASP A 117 7.82 -11.08 16.93
N LYS A 118 6.74 -11.87 17.06
CA LYS A 118 6.07 -12.49 15.91
C LYS A 118 5.40 -11.45 15.00
N LEU A 119 4.80 -10.41 15.58
CA LEU A 119 4.22 -9.31 14.80
C LEU A 119 5.29 -8.53 14.03
N ASN A 120 6.42 -8.21 14.68
CA ASN A 120 7.57 -7.57 14.01
C ASN A 120 8.14 -8.44 12.88
N LYS A 121 8.21 -9.77 13.06
CA LYS A 121 8.62 -10.69 11.99
C LYS A 121 7.63 -10.71 10.82
N LEU A 122 6.34 -10.58 11.09
CA LEU A 122 5.31 -10.47 10.06
C LEU A 122 5.47 -9.17 9.27
N GLU A 123 5.70 -8.05 9.96
CA GLU A 123 5.97 -6.75 9.32
C GLU A 123 7.21 -6.82 8.41
N ALA A 124 8.32 -7.35 8.91
CA ALA A 124 9.52 -7.55 8.11
C ALA A 124 9.30 -8.46 6.89
N ALA A 125 8.47 -9.50 7.02
CA ALA A 125 8.11 -10.37 5.90
C ALA A 125 7.31 -9.63 4.82
N VAL A 126 6.39 -8.74 5.22
CA VAL A 126 5.62 -7.89 4.31
C VAL A 126 6.49 -6.82 3.68
N GLU A 127 7.44 -6.23 4.41
CA GLU A 127 8.43 -5.31 3.83
C GLU A 127 9.24 -5.97 2.71
N VAL A 128 9.68 -7.21 2.91
CA VAL A 128 10.37 -8.00 1.88
C VAL A 128 9.46 -8.30 0.69
N GLU A 129 8.17 -8.57 0.92
CA GLU A 129 7.16 -8.73 -0.15
C GLU A 129 7.05 -7.45 -0.99
N VAL A 130 6.98 -6.28 -0.32
CA VAL A 130 6.95 -4.95 -0.96
C VAL A 130 8.17 -4.73 -1.83
N HIS A 131 9.37 -4.91 -1.29
CA HIS A 131 10.59 -4.70 -2.06
C HIS A 131 10.74 -5.65 -3.24
N LYS A 132 10.26 -6.89 -3.12
CA LYS A 132 10.24 -7.84 -4.24
C LYS A 132 9.26 -7.39 -5.32
N ALA A 133 8.05 -6.98 -4.94
CA ALA A 133 7.04 -6.48 -5.87
C ALA A 133 7.51 -5.22 -6.60
N GLU A 134 8.07 -4.25 -5.86
CA GLU A 134 8.73 -3.05 -6.40
C GLU A 134 9.82 -3.42 -7.41
N GLY A 135 10.71 -4.33 -7.05
CA GLY A 135 11.80 -4.74 -7.92
C GLY A 135 11.31 -5.43 -9.19
N ILE A 136 10.24 -6.22 -9.13
CA ILE A 136 9.60 -6.83 -10.31
C ILE A 136 8.96 -5.74 -11.18
N TYR A 137 8.25 -4.80 -10.54
CA TYR A 137 7.65 -3.66 -11.22
C TYR A 137 8.71 -2.81 -11.92
N ASP A 138 9.85 -2.52 -11.31
CA ASP A 138 10.90 -1.74 -11.96
C ASP A 138 11.54 -2.48 -13.15
N ARG A 139 11.86 -3.77 -12.96
CA ARG A 139 12.62 -4.57 -13.95
C ARG A 139 11.78 -5.13 -15.09
N SER A 140 10.47 -5.28 -14.91
CA SER A 140 9.59 -5.92 -15.90
C SER A 140 8.46 -5.02 -16.35
N ARG A 141 8.25 -4.93 -17.66
CA ARG A 141 7.11 -4.24 -18.29
C ARG A 141 6.21 -5.28 -18.93
N PHE A 142 4.93 -5.34 -18.55
CA PHE A 142 3.99 -6.33 -19.08
C PHE A 142 4.50 -7.77 -18.96
N LYS A 143 5.12 -8.11 -17.83
CA LYS A 143 5.77 -9.41 -17.59
C LYS A 143 6.89 -9.77 -18.58
N ARG A 144 7.42 -8.79 -19.31
CA ARG A 144 8.61 -8.93 -20.16
C ARG A 144 9.78 -8.20 -19.51
N PRO A 145 11.03 -8.70 -19.64
CA PRO A 145 12.20 -7.95 -19.20
C PRO A 145 12.19 -6.56 -19.83
N ALA A 146 12.51 -5.51 -19.06
CA ALA A 146 12.58 -4.17 -19.61
C ALA A 146 13.55 -4.13 -20.81
N ASP A 147 13.12 -3.53 -21.92
CA ASP A 147 13.93 -3.38 -23.14
C ASP A 147 15.27 -2.68 -22.87
N LEU A 148 15.37 -1.96 -21.75
CA LEU A 148 16.60 -1.34 -21.26
C LEU A 148 17.73 -2.35 -21.06
N PHE A 149 17.46 -3.53 -20.49
CA PHE A 149 18.47 -4.58 -20.33
C PHE A 149 18.93 -5.14 -21.68
N LYS A 150 18.01 -5.20 -22.66
CA LYS A 150 18.32 -5.61 -24.03
C LYS A 150 19.20 -4.58 -24.76
N LYS A 151 19.02 -3.28 -24.48
CA LYS A 151 19.85 -2.19 -25.01
C LYS A 151 21.24 -2.15 -24.38
N LEU A 152 21.34 -2.41 -23.07
CA LEU A 152 22.62 -2.49 -22.34
C LEU A 152 23.42 -3.76 -22.63
N ALA A 153 22.74 -4.85 -23.01
CA ALA A 153 23.37 -6.13 -23.34
C ALA A 153 24.12 -6.16 -24.69
N GLY A 154 24.32 -4.99 -25.34
CA GLY A 154 25.27 -4.82 -26.42
C GLY A 154 25.06 -5.77 -27.60
N LYS A 155 24.09 -5.48 -28.49
CA LYS A 155 24.27 -5.92 -29.88
C LYS A 155 25.43 -5.11 -30.46
N ARG A 156 26.62 -5.72 -30.45
CA ARG A 156 27.75 -5.28 -31.27
C ARG A 156 27.28 -5.37 -32.72
N ASN A 157 26.87 -4.25 -33.31
CA ASN A 157 26.66 -4.15 -34.75
C ASN A 157 28.03 -4.37 -35.38
N VAL A 158 28.28 -5.60 -35.83
CA VAL A 158 29.39 -5.91 -36.71
C VAL A 158 29.02 -5.31 -38.05
N VAL A 159 29.66 -4.18 -38.36
CA VAL A 159 29.76 -3.60 -39.71
C VAL A 159 30.62 -4.52 -40.56
#